data_AF-A0A2A4NV60-F1
#
_entry.id   AF-A0A2A4NV60-F1
#
_cell.length_a   1.000
_cell.length_b   1.000
_cell.length_c   1.000
_cell.angle_alpha   90.00
_cell.angle_beta   90.00
_cell.angle_gamma   90.00
#
_symmetry.space_group_name_H-M   'P 1'
#
loop_
_entity.id
_entity.type
_entity.pdbx_description
1 polymer ?
#
loop_
_entity_poly.entity_id
_entity_poly.type
_entity_poly.pdbx_seq_one_letter_code
_entity_poly.pdbx_strand_id
1 'polypeptide(L)'
;MSKPPTALPAFVAVDWNGTVVPIFGQTAYLDAVSTLTAWRQAGCLLVVVSCAGQEIIEADVARVGLVADSICGVFDKEPILLELRMRHGAGLYIGDHPADARAAEEAGLPFYQACMNGQPAISGREAGFNEWREAPLLLGF
;
A
#
# COMPACT_ATOMS: atom_id res chain seq x y z
N MET A 1 -24.22 14.69 -4.04
CA MET A 1 -24.61 13.27 -4.03
C MET A 1 -23.44 12.49 -3.47
N SER A 2 -23.57 11.89 -2.29
CA SER A 2 -22.54 11.04 -1.70
C SER A 2 -22.49 9.72 -2.46
N LYS A 3 -21.30 9.33 -2.94
CA LYS A 3 -21.04 8.00 -3.51
C LYS A 3 -21.44 6.96 -2.44
N PRO A 4 -22.19 5.89 -2.78
CA PRO A 4 -22.48 4.84 -1.81
C PRO A 4 -21.17 4.27 -1.27
N PRO A 5 -21.09 3.93 0.02
CA PRO A 5 -19.87 3.37 0.61
C PRO A 5 -19.48 2.10 -0.17
N THR A 6 -18.28 2.10 -0.71
CA THR A 6 -17.71 0.92 -1.37
C THR A 6 -17.35 -0.08 -0.29
N ALA A 7 -17.65 -1.36 -0.50
CA ALA A 7 -17.15 -2.40 0.41
C ALA A 7 -15.61 -2.34 0.47
N LEU A 8 -15.04 -2.54 1.65
CA LEU A 8 -13.59 -2.66 1.84
C LEU A 8 -13.03 -3.74 0.89
N PRO A 9 -11.82 -3.53 0.32
CA PRO A 9 -11.14 -4.58 -0.43
C PRO A 9 -10.82 -5.76 0.50
N ALA A 10 -10.68 -6.95 -0.07
CA ALA A 10 -10.30 -8.14 0.70
C ALA A 10 -8.87 -7.99 1.26
N PHE A 11 -8.00 -7.28 0.55
CA PHE A 11 -6.66 -6.95 1.01
C PHE A 11 -6.20 -5.58 0.50
N VAL A 12 -5.28 -4.98 1.25
CA VAL A 12 -4.45 -3.85 0.85
C VAL A 12 -3.01 -4.32 0.92
N ALA A 13 -2.37 -4.36 -0.25
CA ALA A 13 -0.92 -4.47 -0.35
C ALA A 13 -0.32 -3.06 -0.38
N VAL A 14 0.80 -2.84 0.29
CA VAL A 14 1.42 -1.52 0.40
C VAL A 14 2.93 -1.61 0.22
N ASP A 15 3.49 -0.75 -0.62
CA ASP A 15 4.93 -0.52 -0.65
C ASP A 15 5.42 0.18 0.64
N TRP A 16 6.73 0.21 0.86
CA TRP A 16 7.32 0.75 2.07
C TRP A 16 7.97 2.12 1.89
N ASN A 17 9.09 2.20 1.18
CA ASN A 17 9.86 3.44 1.03
C ASN A 17 9.15 4.36 0.06
N GLY A 18 9.13 5.66 0.34
CA GLY A 18 8.34 6.62 -0.44
C GLY A 18 6.84 6.54 -0.22
N THR A 19 6.33 5.45 0.37
CA THR A 19 4.89 5.19 0.54
C THR A 19 4.42 5.27 2.01
N VAL A 20 4.98 4.44 2.89
CA VAL A 20 4.67 4.44 4.34
C VAL A 20 5.73 5.21 5.12
N VAL A 21 7.00 5.07 4.74
CA VAL A 21 8.14 5.84 5.29
C VAL A 21 8.84 6.58 4.16
N PRO A 22 9.51 7.72 4.40
CA PRO A 22 10.35 8.34 3.38
C PRO A 22 11.47 7.40 2.90
N ILE A 23 12.12 6.75 3.86
CA ILE A 23 13.14 5.72 3.66
C ILE A 23 13.28 4.94 4.97
N PHE A 24 13.79 3.70 4.90
CA PHE A 24 14.12 2.87 6.06
C PHE A 24 14.81 3.64 7.19
N GLY A 25 14.44 3.33 8.43
CA GLY A 25 14.95 3.99 9.64
C GLY A 25 14.28 5.33 9.97
N GLN A 26 13.49 5.93 9.07
CA GLN A 26 12.79 7.19 9.35
C GLN A 26 11.39 6.98 9.92
N THR A 27 10.82 8.04 10.50
CA THR A 27 9.42 8.04 10.96
C THR A 27 8.49 7.85 9.76
N ALA A 28 7.44 7.06 9.95
CA ALA A 28 6.38 6.94 8.96
C ALA A 28 5.74 8.29 8.64
N TYR A 29 5.20 8.41 7.43
CA TYR A 29 4.37 9.55 7.09
C TYR A 29 3.19 9.66 8.05
N LEU A 30 2.79 10.90 8.35
CA LEU A 30 1.67 11.18 9.23
C LEU A 30 0.43 10.41 8.76
N ASP A 31 -0.29 9.81 9.71
CA ASP A 31 -1.49 9.00 9.50
C ASP A 31 -1.32 7.68 8.74
N ALA A 32 -0.13 7.33 8.24
CA ALA A 32 0.07 6.08 7.50
C ALA A 32 -0.25 4.84 8.34
N VAL A 33 0.37 4.73 9.52
CA VAL A 33 0.23 3.57 10.41
C VAL A 33 -1.18 3.48 10.97
N SER A 34 -1.78 4.60 11.40
CA SER A 34 -3.14 4.62 11.95
C SER A 34 -4.18 4.25 10.88
N THR A 35 -4.03 4.73 9.65
CA THR A 35 -4.92 4.39 8.52
C THR A 35 -4.85 2.91 8.19
N LEU A 36 -3.64 2.37 7.98
CA LEU A 36 -3.46 0.94 7.66
C LEU A 36 -3.96 0.04 8.80
N THR A 37 -3.73 0.44 10.05
CA THR A 37 -4.24 -0.28 11.22
C THR A 37 -5.77 -0.26 11.27
N ALA A 38 -6.40 0.87 10.98
CA ALA A 38 -7.85 0.99 10.95
C ALA A 38 -8.48 0.09 9.87
N TRP A 39 -7.91 0.06 8.66
CA TRP A 39 -8.37 -0.85 7.60
C TRP A 39 -8.20 -2.32 8.00
N ARG A 40 -7.08 -2.67 8.62
CA ARG A 40 -6.86 -4.01 9.15
C ARG A 40 -7.91 -4.39 10.20
N GLN A 41 -8.19 -3.51 11.14
CA GLN A 41 -9.21 -3.71 12.18
C GLN A 41 -10.63 -3.80 11.60
N ALA A 42 -10.88 -3.17 10.45
CA ALA A 42 -12.15 -3.26 9.74
C ALA A 42 -12.29 -4.55 8.89
N GLY A 43 -11.29 -5.44 8.92
CA GLY A 43 -11.33 -6.76 8.29
C GLY A 43 -10.60 -6.87 6.95
N CYS A 44 -9.87 -5.84 6.54
CA CYS A 44 -9.00 -5.92 5.37
C CYS A 44 -7.69 -6.63 5.72
N LEU A 45 -7.24 -7.58 4.89
CA LEU A 45 -5.89 -8.13 5.04
C LEU A 45 -4.85 -7.05 4.70
N LEU A 46 -3.86 -6.86 5.56
CA LEU A 46 -2.78 -5.90 5.33
C LEU A 46 -1.47 -6.61 5.01
N VAL A 47 -0.92 -6.35 3.82
CA VAL A 47 0.34 -6.97 3.36
C VAL A 47 1.35 -5.90 2.98
N VAL A 48 2.55 -5.95 3.56
CA VAL A 48 3.67 -5.09 3.16
C VAL A 48 4.46 -5.79 2.07
N VAL A 49 4.70 -5.13 0.93
CA VAL A 49 5.47 -5.67 -0.21
C VAL A 49 6.56 -4.69 -0.59
N SER A 50 7.81 -5.01 -0.29
CA SER A 50 8.96 -4.13 -0.48
C SER A 50 10.05 -4.79 -1.33
N CYS A 51 10.82 -3.97 -2.06
CA CYS A 51 12.02 -4.42 -2.76
C CYS A 51 13.23 -4.69 -1.85
N ALA A 52 13.09 -4.49 -0.54
CA ALA A 52 14.15 -4.79 0.41
C ALA A 52 14.25 -6.28 0.72
N GLY A 53 15.39 -6.72 1.26
CA GLY A 53 15.52 -8.06 1.82
C GLY A 53 14.57 -8.28 3.00
N GLN A 54 14.08 -9.51 3.16
CA GLN A 54 13.06 -9.88 4.15
C GLN A 54 13.35 -9.35 5.56
N GLU A 55 14.55 -9.61 6.09
CA GLU A 55 14.93 -9.20 7.45
C GLU A 55 14.93 -7.66 7.63
N ILE A 56 15.28 -6.92 6.56
CA ILE A 56 15.35 -5.46 6.58
C ILE A 56 13.93 -4.87 6.68
N ILE A 57 13.01 -5.38 5.85
CA ILE A 57 11.63 -4.87 5.86
C ILE A 57 10.91 -5.25 7.15
N GLU A 58 11.08 -6.48 7.65
CA GLU A 58 10.48 -6.90 8.92
C GLU A 58 10.95 -6.04 10.09
N ALA A 59 12.26 -5.77 10.17
CA ALA A 59 12.83 -4.94 11.21
C ALA A 59 12.26 -3.50 11.18
N ASP A 60 12.10 -2.92 9.99
CA ASP A 60 11.60 -1.55 9.88
C ASP A 60 10.10 -1.44 10.09
N VAL A 61 9.30 -2.41 9.63
CA VAL A 61 7.87 -2.52 9.93
C VAL A 61 7.65 -2.62 11.44
N ALA A 62 8.42 -3.47 12.12
CA ALA A 62 8.37 -3.61 13.58
C ALA A 62 8.78 -2.33 14.30
N ARG A 63 9.85 -1.65 13.84
CA ARG A 63 10.31 -0.37 14.40
C ARG A 63 9.24 0.71 14.31
N VAL A 64 8.52 0.77 13.19
CA VAL A 64 7.43 1.72 12.95
C VAL A 64 6.17 1.37 13.76
N GLY A 65 6.08 0.13 14.29
CA GLY A 65 4.97 -0.33 15.10
C GLY A 65 3.74 -0.73 14.30
N LEU A 66 3.89 -0.99 12.99
CA LEU A 66 2.80 -1.48 12.15
C LEU A 66 2.65 -2.99 12.33
N VAL A 67 1.41 -3.44 12.56
CA VAL A 67 1.06 -4.86 12.57
C VAL A 67 0.43 -5.21 11.21
N ALA A 68 1.16 -5.94 10.38
CA ALA A 68 0.69 -6.46 9.10
C ALA A 68 0.39 -7.97 9.21
N ASP A 69 -0.52 -8.47 8.37
CA ASP A 69 -0.85 -9.89 8.30
C ASP A 69 0.22 -10.67 7.52
N SER A 70 0.96 -9.99 6.63
CA SER A 70 2.16 -10.52 5.98
C SER A 70 3.13 -9.40 5.61
N ILE A 71 4.42 -9.72 5.59
CA ILE A 71 5.52 -8.82 5.20
C ILE A 71 6.37 -9.58 4.19
N CYS A 72 6.56 -9.01 3.01
CA CYS A 72 7.28 -9.63 1.91
C CYS A 72 8.40 -8.72 1.43
N GLY A 73 9.65 -9.14 1.65
CA GLY A 73 10.84 -8.57 1.03
C GLY A 73 11.22 -9.36 -0.21
N VAL A 74 11.00 -8.80 -1.40
CA VAL A 74 11.09 -9.50 -2.68
C VAL A 74 11.77 -8.63 -3.74
N PHE A 75 12.55 -9.21 -4.65
CA PHE A 75 13.12 -8.42 -5.75
C PHE A 75 12.05 -7.94 -6.74
N ASP A 76 11.08 -8.80 -7.00
CA ASP A 76 9.96 -8.57 -7.91
C ASP A 76 8.64 -8.73 -7.14
N LYS A 77 7.77 -7.72 -7.26
CA LYS A 77 6.52 -7.62 -6.51
C LYS A 77 5.35 -8.29 -7.23
N GLU A 78 5.41 -8.41 -8.56
CA GLU A 78 4.31 -8.96 -9.37
C GLU A 78 3.83 -10.33 -8.85
N PRO A 79 4.71 -11.33 -8.59
CA PRO A 79 4.24 -12.66 -8.17
C PRO A 79 3.48 -12.64 -6.85
N ILE A 80 3.89 -11.80 -5.90
CA ILE A 80 3.22 -11.65 -4.61
C ILE A 80 1.84 -11.01 -4.79
N LEU A 81 1.76 -9.94 -5.59
CA LEU A 81 0.50 -9.25 -5.86
C LEU A 81 -0.50 -10.15 -6.61
N LEU A 82 -0.02 -10.93 -7.58
CA LEU A 82 -0.83 -11.90 -8.31
C LEU A 82 -1.33 -13.01 -7.38
N GLU A 83 -0.48 -13.54 -6.51
CA GLU A 83 -0.86 -14.55 -5.52
C GLU A 83 -1.95 -14.03 -4.57
N LEU A 84 -1.82 -12.81 -4.07
CA LEU A 84 -2.82 -12.18 -3.20
C LEU A 84 -4.15 -12.04 -3.93
N ARG A 85 -4.15 -11.54 -5.16
CA ARG A 85 -5.36 -11.42 -5.98
C ARG A 85 -6.01 -12.78 -6.21
N MET A 86 -5.23 -13.80 -6.53
CA MET A 86 -5.74 -15.14 -6.82
C MET A 86 -6.36 -15.82 -5.59
N ARG A 87 -5.80 -15.59 -4.41
CA ARG A 87 -6.27 -16.19 -3.15
C ARG A 87 -7.43 -15.44 -2.51
N HIS A 88 -7.41 -14.11 -2.57
CA HIS A 88 -8.32 -13.27 -1.78
C HIS A 88 -9.29 -12.47 -2.65
N GLY A 89 -9.12 -12.45 -3.98
CA GLY A 89 -10.01 -11.77 -4.90
C GLY A 89 -9.66 -10.29 -5.05
N ALA A 90 -10.66 -9.41 -4.90
CA ALA A 90 -10.49 -7.98 -5.12
C ALA A 90 -9.63 -7.35 -4.02
N GLY A 91 -8.52 -6.73 -4.41
CA GLY A 91 -7.62 -5.99 -3.53
C GLY A 91 -7.24 -4.64 -4.09
N LEU A 92 -6.30 -3.99 -3.42
CA LEU A 92 -5.70 -2.72 -3.80
C LEU A 92 -4.19 -2.78 -3.58
N TYR A 93 -3.41 -2.18 -4.49
CA TYR A 93 -2.01 -1.91 -4.26
C TYR A 93 -1.73 -0.41 -4.13
N ILE A 94 -0.96 -0.03 -3.12
CA ILE A 94 -0.54 1.35 -2.86
C ILE A 94 0.99 1.42 -2.94
N GLY A 95 1.52 2.34 -3.74
CA GLY A 95 2.96 2.57 -3.89
C GLY A 95 3.25 3.95 -4.44
N ASP A 96 4.51 4.35 -4.54
CA ASP A 96 4.92 5.67 -5.03
C ASP A 96 5.69 5.62 -6.36
N HIS A 97 6.25 4.44 -6.69
CA HIS A 97 7.20 4.29 -7.78
C HIS A 97 6.53 3.75 -9.07
N PRO A 98 7.01 4.12 -10.28
CA PRO A 98 6.52 3.52 -11.52
C PRO A 98 6.62 1.99 -11.60
N ALA A 99 7.53 1.38 -10.81
CA ALA A 99 7.62 -0.07 -10.72
C ALA A 99 6.42 -0.68 -9.98
N ASP A 100 5.86 0.03 -8.99
CA ASP A 100 4.68 -0.41 -8.25
C ASP A 100 3.44 -0.39 -9.14
N ALA A 101 3.30 0.68 -9.93
CA ALA A 101 2.22 0.81 -10.90
C ALA A 101 2.24 -0.34 -11.92
N ARG A 102 3.43 -0.67 -12.46
CA ARG A 102 3.59 -1.81 -13.39
C ARG A 102 3.25 -3.14 -12.73
N ALA A 103 3.76 -3.40 -11.52
CA ALA A 103 3.48 -4.65 -10.82
C ALA A 103 1.99 -4.81 -10.47
N ALA A 104 1.29 -3.72 -10.13
CA ALA A 104 -0.17 -3.73 -9.98
C ALA A 104 -0.89 -4.01 -11.29
N GLU A 105 -0.49 -3.36 -12.38
CA GLU A 105 -1.09 -3.56 -13.71
C GLU A 105 -0.94 -5.02 -14.17
N GLU A 106 0.26 -5.59 -14.05
CA GLU A 106 0.56 -6.98 -14.40
C GLU A 106 -0.21 -7.97 -13.52
N ALA A 107 -0.33 -7.69 -12.21
CA ALA A 107 -1.18 -8.45 -11.31
C ALA A 107 -2.69 -8.20 -11.54
N GLY A 108 -3.06 -7.21 -12.36
CA GLY A 108 -4.44 -6.75 -12.59
C GLY A 108 -5.15 -6.25 -11.33
N LEU A 109 -4.44 -5.47 -10.53
CA LEU A 109 -4.92 -4.79 -9.34
C LEU A 109 -5.11 -3.29 -9.59
N PRO A 110 -6.12 -2.66 -8.97
CA PRO A 110 -6.15 -1.21 -8.84
C PRO A 110 -4.86 -0.70 -8.16
N PHE A 111 -4.32 0.40 -8.68
CA PHE A 111 -3.14 1.07 -8.13
C PHE A 111 -3.48 2.48 -7.66
N TYR A 112 -3.12 2.80 -6.42
CA TYR A 112 -3.24 4.16 -5.87
C TYR A 112 -1.85 4.69 -5.53
N GLN A 113 -1.48 5.80 -6.17
CA GLN A 113 -0.16 6.37 -5.95
C GLN A 113 -0.12 7.17 -4.63
N ALA A 114 0.79 6.81 -3.73
CA ALA A 114 1.24 7.70 -2.66
C ALA A 114 2.21 8.74 -3.24
N CYS A 115 1.89 10.02 -3.08
CA CYS A 115 2.63 11.15 -3.67
C CYS A 115 3.24 12.00 -2.57
N MET A 116 3.86 11.34 -1.62
CA MET A 116 4.34 11.95 -0.40
C MET A 116 5.48 12.94 -0.71
N ASN A 117 5.59 13.99 0.08
CA ASN A 117 6.67 14.99 -0.04
C ASN A 117 6.83 15.59 -1.44
N GLY A 118 5.74 15.74 -2.21
CA GLY A 118 5.78 16.33 -3.56
C GLY A 118 6.35 15.40 -4.63
N GLN A 119 6.36 14.08 -4.38
CA GLN A 119 6.63 13.08 -5.42
C GLN A 119 5.73 13.34 -6.65
N PRO A 120 6.30 13.36 -7.85
CA PRO A 120 5.55 13.68 -9.05
C PRO A 120 4.51 12.59 -9.33
N ALA A 121 3.38 13.03 -9.88
CA ALA A 121 2.38 12.11 -10.36
C ALA A 121 2.92 11.23 -11.50
N ILE A 122 2.73 9.92 -11.38
CA ILE A 122 2.96 9.00 -12.48
C ILE A 122 1.95 9.35 -13.59
N SER A 123 2.48 9.54 -14.80
CA SER A 123 1.65 9.85 -15.97
C SER A 123 0.67 8.72 -16.25
N GLY A 124 -0.60 9.05 -16.41
CA GLY A 124 -1.66 8.06 -16.70
C GLY A 124 -2.20 7.31 -15.48
N ARG A 125 -1.81 7.68 -14.24
CA ARG A 125 -2.39 7.07 -13.04
C ARG A 125 -3.90 7.34 -12.94
N GLU A 126 -4.65 6.37 -12.41
CA GLU A 126 -6.08 6.52 -12.16
C GLU A 126 -6.37 7.40 -10.93
N ALA A 127 -5.59 7.22 -9.86
CA ALA A 127 -5.77 7.92 -8.60
C ALA A 127 -4.47 8.03 -7.78
N GLY A 128 -4.47 8.91 -6.79
CA GLY A 128 -3.37 9.06 -5.83
C GLY A 128 -3.69 10.10 -4.76
N PHE A 129 -2.87 10.15 -3.72
CA PHE A 129 -3.00 11.06 -2.58
C PHE A 129 -1.65 11.62 -2.17
N ASN A 130 -1.65 12.82 -1.59
CA ASN A 130 -0.43 13.48 -1.12
C ASN A 130 -0.26 13.32 0.40
N GLU A 131 -1.32 12.94 1.10
CA GLU A 131 -1.33 12.71 2.54
C GLU A 131 -2.20 11.50 2.88
N TRP A 132 -1.78 10.67 3.84
CA TRP A 132 -2.51 9.44 4.18
C TRP A 132 -3.94 9.68 4.69
N ARG A 133 -4.23 10.83 5.31
CA ARG A 133 -5.60 11.22 5.70
C ARG A 133 -6.58 11.31 4.52
N GLU A 134 -6.08 11.47 3.30
CA GLU A 134 -6.90 11.52 2.08
C GLU A 134 -7.30 10.14 1.59
N ALA A 135 -6.52 9.10 1.91
CA ALA A 135 -6.71 7.77 1.35
C ALA A 135 -8.10 7.17 1.70
N PRO A 136 -8.58 7.20 2.95
CA PRO A 136 -9.94 6.75 3.27
C PRO A 136 -11.04 7.51 2.53
N LEU A 137 -10.84 8.82 2.31
CA LEU A 137 -11.81 9.69 1.62
C LEU A 137 -11.89 9.36 0.12
N LEU A 138 -10.76 9.05 -0.51
CA LEU A 138 -10.68 8.69 -1.93
C LEU A 138 -11.20 7.29 -2.20
N LEU A 139 -10.87 6.36 -1.31
CA LEU A 139 -11.22 4.94 -1.45
C LEU A 139 -12.64 4.64 -0.98
N GLY A 140 -13.19 5.49 -0.11
CA GLY A 140 -14.58 5.43 0.35
C GLY A 140 -14.83 4.39 1.43
N PHE A 141 -13.81 4.07 2.23
CA PHE A 141 -13.87 3.15 3.36
C PHE A 141 -12.90 3.50 4.49
#